data_AF-A0A6N1X7H9-F1
#
_entry.id   AF-A0A6N1X7H9-F1
#
_cell.length_a   1.000
_cell.length_b   1.000
_cell.length_c   1.000
_cell.angle_alpha   90.00
_cell.angle_beta   90.00
_cell.angle_gamma   90.00
#
_symmetry.space_group_name_H-M   'P 1'
#
loop_
_entity.id
_entity.type
_entity.pdbx_description
1 polymer ?
#
loop_
_entity_poly.entity_id
_entity_poly.type
_entity_poly.pdbx_seq_one_letter_code
_entity_poly.pdbx_strand_id
1 'polypeptide(L)'
;MLQPNPQRVSRPSSFSIAVAAACLCAGLPALAQQAQKEELRQITTPAGGLAATPSSSVSIYGLIDTSIGYVTSPGGRLWRVDSGHMNGSRLGFKGSEDLGGGLRANFLLEMGLNSDAGTLGQNQGAGAKGFGRGALVSLTGSFGEIRLGRTVTAVSSEVQAVGDAFGLGGGGNLQGIQPASGRVNNTIWYQTPSIGGFIGKLAYAPGETSPAPGSGLSSSAGSSTAAALFYASGKLSGAMSYTVFKHIVDDSSVKWFNSSLAYDFGVAKVFGSFATFKNPSAAITPATQAAADNNQGFAGFPTVGYYAGQDDRSASLGVAIPFGRNTLLAQAIHVDDRGPLNRDATQFGVAYIHALSKRTSLYADYGRVKNRNGAAYALTGATSQAAPGSNGNSDALHLGIRHAF
;
A
#
# COMPACT_ATOMS: atom_id res chain seq x y z
N MET A 1 -75.04 -1.47 45.47
CA MET A 1 -73.97 -2.48 45.51
C MET A 1 -72.64 -1.75 45.58
N LEU A 2 -71.86 -2.06 46.62
CA LEU A 2 -70.41 -1.87 46.80
C LEU A 2 -69.82 -0.43 46.81
N GLN A 3 -69.55 0.03 48.04
CA GLN A 3 -68.45 0.92 48.47
C GLN A 3 -67.05 0.36 48.07
N PRO A 4 -65.88 1.01 48.36
CA PRO A 4 -65.56 2.40 48.79
C PRO A 4 -64.39 3.07 48.02
N ASN A 5 -64.20 4.38 48.28
CA ASN A 5 -62.98 5.19 48.11
C ASN A 5 -61.91 4.76 49.15
N PRO A 6 -60.56 4.85 48.97
CA PRO A 6 -59.87 6.10 49.38
C PRO A 6 -58.44 6.41 48.80
N GLN A 7 -58.14 7.71 48.75
CA GLN A 7 -56.93 8.42 49.26
C GLN A 7 -55.48 7.95 48.98
N ARG A 8 -54.73 8.86 48.32
CA ARG A 8 -53.35 9.39 48.56
C ARG A 8 -52.33 8.57 49.38
N VAL A 9 -51.09 8.47 48.85
CA VAL A 9 -49.83 8.49 49.63
C VAL A 9 -48.69 9.15 48.80
N SER A 10 -47.74 9.81 49.50
CA SER A 10 -46.62 10.60 48.98
C SER A 10 -45.23 10.06 49.40
N ARG A 11 -44.18 10.34 48.58
CA ARG A 11 -42.69 10.36 48.84
C ARG A 11 -41.93 9.00 48.90
N PRO A 12 -40.56 8.89 48.84
CA PRO A 12 -39.42 9.83 48.55
C PRO A 12 -38.23 9.29 47.68
N SER A 13 -37.26 10.18 47.37
CA SER A 13 -35.77 10.07 47.35
C SER A 13 -34.93 9.05 46.53
N SER A 14 -34.01 9.63 45.73
CA SER A 14 -32.58 9.30 45.52
C SER A 14 -32.14 8.01 44.80
N PHE A 15 -31.36 8.13 43.70
CA PHE A 15 -29.98 7.59 43.53
C PHE A 15 -29.41 7.83 42.10
N SER A 16 -28.20 8.39 42.07
CA SER A 16 -27.07 8.20 41.13
C SER A 16 -27.11 8.56 39.63
N ILE A 17 -26.31 9.61 39.31
CA ILE A 17 -25.27 9.72 38.28
C ILE A 17 -25.42 8.86 37.01
N ALA A 18 -25.69 9.54 35.88
CA ALA A 18 -25.14 9.18 34.58
C ALA A 18 -24.93 10.46 33.76
N VAL A 19 -23.67 10.85 33.56
CA VAL A 19 -23.26 11.88 32.61
C VAL A 19 -23.59 11.36 31.22
N ALA A 20 -24.69 11.84 30.64
CA ALA A 20 -25.03 11.62 29.24
C ALA A 20 -24.19 12.58 28.38
N ALA A 21 -23.01 12.13 27.98
CA ALA A 21 -22.26 12.75 26.89
C ALA A 21 -22.75 12.15 25.56
N ALA A 22 -23.73 12.79 24.94
CA ALA A 22 -24.13 12.50 23.56
C ALA A 22 -24.73 13.74 22.87
N CYS A 23 -23.88 14.73 22.59
CA CYS A 23 -24.08 15.67 21.49
C CYS A 23 -22.93 15.40 20.50
N LEU A 24 -23.21 14.67 19.41
CA LEU A 24 -23.56 15.18 18.08
C LEU A 24 -22.38 15.86 17.36
N CYS A 25 -22.10 15.35 16.17
CA CYS A 25 -21.09 15.78 15.18
C CYS A 25 -19.65 15.30 15.39
N ALA A 26 -19.44 13.97 15.42
CA ALA A 26 -18.17 13.39 14.97
C ALA A 26 -18.39 12.75 13.59
N GLY A 27 -17.96 13.46 12.55
CA GLY A 27 -17.98 12.99 11.17
C GLY A 27 -17.30 11.63 11.06
N LEU A 28 -18.03 10.66 10.52
CA LEU A 28 -17.47 9.37 10.14
C LEU A 28 -16.36 9.63 9.11
N PRO A 29 -15.11 9.16 9.32
CA PRO A 29 -14.10 9.28 8.29
C PRO A 29 -14.57 8.49 7.06
N ALA A 30 -14.59 9.14 5.89
CA ALA A 30 -15.11 8.54 4.69
C ALA A 30 -14.36 7.25 4.31
N LEU A 31 -15.12 6.25 3.87
CA LEU A 31 -14.68 4.89 3.58
C LEU A 31 -13.62 4.76 2.47
N ALA A 32 -13.41 5.78 1.65
CA ALA A 32 -12.28 5.81 0.72
C ALA A 32 -10.94 5.71 1.46
N GLN A 33 -10.85 6.36 2.62
CA GLN A 33 -9.73 6.20 3.55
C GLN A 33 -9.76 4.85 4.26
N GLN A 34 -10.87 4.11 4.36
CA GLN A 34 -10.95 2.85 5.13
C GLN A 34 -10.27 1.67 4.44
N ALA A 35 -10.31 1.54 3.11
CA ALA A 35 -9.59 0.47 2.41
C ALA A 35 -8.07 0.70 2.44
N GLN A 36 -7.63 1.95 2.22
CA GLN A 36 -6.26 2.37 2.40
C GLN A 36 -5.82 2.30 3.87
N LYS A 37 -6.72 2.61 4.81
CA LYS A 37 -6.51 2.47 6.27
C LYS A 37 -6.51 1.01 6.70
N GLU A 38 -7.15 0.09 6.00
CA GLU A 38 -7.10 -1.35 6.29
C GLU A 38 -5.80 -1.96 5.75
N GLU A 39 -5.34 -1.57 4.56
CA GLU A 39 -3.98 -1.89 4.09
C GLU A 39 -2.92 -1.23 4.99
N LEU A 40 -3.05 0.06 5.30
CA LEU A 40 -2.21 0.76 6.27
C LEU A 40 -2.33 0.18 7.67
N ARG A 41 -3.47 -0.41 8.08
CA ARG A 41 -3.63 -1.09 9.38
C ARG A 41 -2.97 -2.45 9.38
N GLN A 42 -3.01 -3.21 8.29
CA GLN A 42 -2.19 -4.41 8.13
C GLN A 42 -0.69 -4.07 8.18
N ILE A 43 -0.35 -2.87 7.73
CA ILE A 43 0.99 -2.29 7.77
C ILE A 43 1.36 -1.75 9.18
N THR A 44 0.45 -1.09 9.91
CA THR A 44 0.76 -0.33 11.16
C THR A 44 0.26 -0.96 12.45
N THR A 45 -0.66 -1.92 12.36
CA THR A 45 -1.21 -2.63 13.51
C THR A 45 -0.58 -4.02 13.52
N PRO A 46 0.05 -4.47 14.62
CA PRO A 46 0.39 -5.88 14.78
C PRO A 46 -0.85 -6.73 14.46
N ALA A 47 -0.68 -7.93 13.91
CA ALA A 47 -1.80 -8.82 13.56
C ALA A 47 -2.81 -9.05 14.71
N GLY A 48 -2.44 -8.73 15.96
CA GLY A 48 -3.27 -8.75 17.17
C GLY A 48 -4.27 -7.60 17.38
N GLY A 49 -4.56 -6.75 16.40
CA GLY A 49 -5.50 -5.61 16.51
C GLY A 49 -6.99 -5.92 16.65
N LEU A 50 -7.38 -7.15 17.03
CA LEU A 50 -8.76 -7.51 17.37
C LEU A 50 -8.83 -7.89 18.85
N ALA A 51 -9.61 -7.12 19.61
CA ALA A 51 -9.87 -7.35 21.01
C ALA A 51 -10.35 -8.80 21.26
N ALA A 52 -9.64 -9.47 22.16
CA ALA A 52 -10.06 -10.55 23.04
C ALA A 52 -11.28 -11.41 22.63
N THR A 53 -11.08 -12.32 21.68
CA THR A 53 -11.69 -13.65 21.81
C THR A 53 -10.57 -14.66 21.97
N PRO A 54 -10.58 -15.54 23.00
CA PRO A 54 -9.55 -16.56 23.22
C PRO A 54 -9.59 -17.68 22.17
N SER A 55 -10.40 -17.55 21.11
CA SER A 55 -10.48 -18.53 20.05
C SER A 55 -9.47 -18.24 18.95
N SER A 56 -8.60 -19.23 18.68
CA SER A 56 -7.94 -19.35 17.38
C SER A 56 -8.99 -19.22 16.29
N SER A 57 -8.87 -18.21 15.43
CA SER A 57 -9.83 -17.98 14.36
C SER A 57 -9.10 -17.78 13.04
N VAL A 58 -9.58 -18.49 12.03
CA VAL A 58 -9.15 -18.31 10.64
C VAL A 58 -10.22 -17.47 9.95
N SER A 59 -9.77 -16.42 9.29
CA SER A 59 -10.62 -15.53 8.50
C SER A 59 -10.24 -15.63 7.04
N ILE A 60 -11.26 -15.75 6.18
CA ILE A 60 -11.15 -15.52 4.75
C ILE A 60 -11.61 -14.09 4.50
N TYR A 61 -10.84 -13.34 3.71
CA TYR A 61 -11.20 -11.99 3.32
C TYR A 61 -10.83 -11.74 1.86
N GLY A 62 -11.44 -10.74 1.24
CA GLY A 62 -11.04 -10.35 -0.09
C GLY A 62 -11.54 -8.99 -0.52
N LEU A 63 -11.08 -8.61 -1.71
CA LEU A 63 -11.47 -7.39 -2.38
C LEU A 63 -11.43 -7.64 -3.88
N ILE A 64 -12.51 -7.30 -4.57
CA ILE A 64 -12.57 -7.26 -6.03
C ILE A 64 -12.79 -5.81 -6.45
N ASP A 65 -11.92 -5.33 -7.32
CA ASP A 65 -12.02 -4.04 -7.98
C ASP A 65 -11.92 -4.27 -9.49
N THR A 66 -12.93 -3.81 -10.22
CA THR A 66 -12.99 -3.90 -11.68
C THR A 66 -13.45 -2.56 -12.24
N SER A 67 -12.80 -2.12 -13.32
CA SER A 67 -13.14 -0.88 -14.02
C SER A 67 -13.18 -1.05 -15.52
N ILE A 68 -13.88 -0.13 -16.18
CA ILE A 68 -13.73 0.14 -17.60
C ILE A 68 -12.82 1.36 -17.72
N GLY A 69 -11.74 1.22 -18.50
CA GLY A 69 -10.75 2.26 -18.74
C GLY A 69 -10.76 2.71 -20.20
N TYR A 70 -10.66 4.03 -20.41
CA TYR A 70 -10.29 4.62 -21.69
C TYR A 70 -8.90 5.24 -21.57
N VAL A 71 -7.94 4.74 -22.34
CA VAL A 71 -6.54 5.18 -22.27
C VAL A 71 -6.13 5.77 -23.61
N THR A 72 -5.45 6.92 -23.56
CA THR A 72 -4.78 7.56 -24.70
C THR A 72 -3.29 7.62 -24.43
N SER A 73 -2.50 7.20 -25.42
CA SER A 73 -1.04 7.19 -25.37
C SER A 73 -0.46 7.49 -26.76
N PRO A 74 0.86 7.62 -26.92
CA PRO A 74 1.47 7.77 -28.25
C PRO A 74 1.19 6.56 -29.15
N GLY A 75 1.00 5.37 -28.55
CA GLY A 75 0.64 4.14 -29.25
C GLY A 75 -0.82 4.07 -29.73
N GLY A 76 -1.67 5.03 -29.37
CA GLY A 76 -3.06 5.11 -29.81
C GLY A 76 -4.06 5.29 -28.67
N ARG A 77 -5.31 4.86 -28.92
CA ARG A 77 -6.41 4.95 -27.95
C ARG A 77 -7.10 3.60 -27.84
N LEU A 78 -7.47 3.19 -26.64
CA LEU A 78 -8.17 1.93 -26.42
C LEU A 78 -9.14 1.99 -25.25
N TRP A 79 -10.18 1.17 -25.35
CA TRP A 79 -11.04 0.79 -24.24
C TRP A 79 -10.60 -0.57 -23.71
N ARG A 80 -10.63 -0.73 -22.39
CA ARG A 80 -10.34 -2.02 -21.74
C ARG A 80 -11.13 -2.18 -20.45
N VAL A 81 -11.21 -3.43 -20.01
CA VAL A 81 -11.60 -3.76 -18.64
C VAL A 81 -10.30 -3.98 -17.85
N ASP A 82 -10.18 -3.34 -16.70
CA ASP A 82 -9.02 -3.41 -15.83
C ASP A 82 -9.40 -4.02 -14.47
N SER A 83 -8.56 -4.93 -13.96
CA SER A 83 -8.63 -5.39 -12.58
C SER A 83 -7.74 -4.57 -11.65
N GLY A 84 -8.32 -4.16 -10.53
CA GLY A 84 -7.65 -3.52 -9.41
C GLY A 84 -7.03 -2.18 -9.76
N HIS A 85 -7.81 -1.30 -10.38
CA HIS A 85 -7.34 0.03 -10.71
C HIS A 85 -7.16 0.90 -9.45
N MET A 86 -8.15 0.99 -8.56
CA MET A 86 -8.04 1.72 -7.29
C MET A 86 -7.41 0.88 -6.18
N ASN A 87 -7.67 -0.43 -6.13
CA ASN A 87 -7.03 -1.35 -5.19
C ASN A 87 -6.81 -2.71 -5.83
N GLY A 88 -5.63 -3.30 -5.61
CA GLY A 88 -5.36 -4.62 -6.15
C GLY A 88 -6.38 -5.67 -5.68
N SER A 89 -7.05 -6.31 -6.62
CA SER A 89 -7.98 -7.41 -6.36
C SER A 89 -7.25 -8.59 -5.71
N ARG A 90 -7.86 -9.22 -4.70
CA ARG A 90 -7.20 -10.21 -3.85
C ARG A 90 -8.17 -11.14 -3.12
N LEU A 91 -7.63 -12.28 -2.71
CA LEU A 91 -8.22 -13.20 -1.75
C LEU A 91 -7.15 -13.55 -0.71
N GLY A 92 -7.51 -13.59 0.56
CA GLY A 92 -6.58 -13.84 1.65
C GLY A 92 -7.15 -14.72 2.75
N PHE A 93 -6.24 -15.43 3.39
CA PHE A 93 -6.45 -16.25 4.57
C PHE A 93 -5.54 -15.71 5.65
N LYS A 94 -6.09 -15.40 6.82
CA LYS A 94 -5.31 -14.98 7.98
C LYS A 94 -5.81 -15.65 9.23
N GLY A 95 -4.93 -15.85 10.18
CA GLY A 95 -5.29 -16.39 11.48
C GLY A 95 -4.35 -15.92 12.57
N SER A 96 -4.84 -16.02 13.80
CA SER A 96 -4.10 -15.72 15.02
C SER A 96 -4.44 -16.78 16.06
N GLU A 97 -3.41 -17.29 16.73
CA GLU A 97 -3.49 -18.24 17.83
C GLU A 97 -2.89 -17.58 19.09
N ASP A 98 -3.65 -17.61 20.17
CA ASP A 98 -3.17 -17.14 21.48
C ASP A 98 -2.31 -18.24 22.11
N LEU A 99 -1.02 -17.94 22.30
CA LEU A 99 -0.06 -18.86 22.91
C LEU A 99 0.04 -18.66 24.43
N GLY A 100 -0.76 -17.75 25.00
CA GLY A 100 -0.73 -17.38 26.41
C GLY A 100 0.31 -16.32 26.73
N GLY A 101 0.18 -15.69 27.91
CA GLY A 101 1.15 -14.69 28.39
C GLY A 101 1.28 -13.43 27.52
N GLY A 102 0.29 -13.15 26.67
CA GLY A 102 0.32 -12.05 25.70
C GLY A 102 1.12 -12.35 24.43
N LEU A 103 1.59 -13.60 24.24
CA LEU A 103 2.23 -14.07 23.03
C LEU A 103 1.20 -14.64 22.05
N ARG A 104 1.37 -14.35 20.76
CA ARG A 104 0.51 -14.88 19.69
C ARG A 104 1.33 -15.36 18.49
N ALA A 105 0.89 -16.46 17.88
CA ALA A 105 1.32 -16.86 16.54
C ALA A 105 0.29 -16.43 15.51
N ASN A 106 0.75 -15.99 14.34
CA ASN A 106 -0.12 -15.55 13.25
C ASN A 106 0.36 -16.10 11.92
N PHE A 107 -0.55 -16.18 10.95
CA PHE A 107 -0.21 -16.43 9.56
C PHE A 107 -1.01 -15.52 8.61
N LEU A 108 -0.44 -15.29 7.43
CA LEU A 108 -1.09 -14.63 6.31
C LEU A 108 -0.70 -15.33 5.01
N LEU A 109 -1.71 -15.71 4.24
CA LEU A 109 -1.60 -16.15 2.84
C LEU A 109 -2.51 -15.27 1.99
N GLU A 110 -1.95 -14.44 1.12
CA GLU A 110 -2.70 -13.51 0.27
C GLU A 110 -2.32 -13.69 -1.21
N MET A 111 -3.31 -13.99 -2.04
CA MET A 111 -3.20 -14.09 -3.49
C MET A 111 -3.78 -12.84 -4.14
N GLY A 112 -3.13 -12.35 -5.20
CA GLY A 112 -3.74 -11.37 -6.09
C GLY A 112 -4.59 -12.06 -7.14
N LEU A 113 -5.62 -11.37 -7.60
CA LEU A 113 -6.55 -11.86 -8.62
C LEU A 113 -6.71 -10.81 -9.71
N ASN A 114 -6.88 -11.23 -10.95
CA ASN A 114 -7.24 -10.39 -12.08
C ASN A 114 -8.69 -10.68 -12.45
N SER A 115 -9.62 -9.82 -12.02
CA SER A 115 -11.07 -10.00 -12.21
C SER A 115 -11.51 -9.88 -13.68
N ASP A 116 -10.71 -9.27 -14.53
CA ASP A 116 -10.91 -9.12 -15.97
C ASP A 116 -10.58 -10.41 -16.76
N ALA A 117 -9.63 -11.21 -16.27
CA ALA A 117 -9.11 -12.39 -16.99
C ALA A 117 -9.20 -13.71 -16.20
N GLY A 118 -9.60 -13.68 -14.93
CA GLY A 118 -9.65 -14.87 -14.05
C GLY A 118 -8.27 -15.45 -13.70
N THR A 119 -7.19 -14.67 -13.87
CA THR A 119 -5.82 -15.10 -13.59
C THR A 119 -5.34 -14.64 -12.21
N LEU A 120 -4.24 -15.18 -11.70
CA LEU A 120 -3.60 -14.63 -10.49
C LEU A 120 -2.89 -13.32 -10.83
N GLY A 121 -2.98 -12.35 -9.91
CA GLY A 121 -2.42 -11.00 -10.07
C GLY A 121 -0.89 -10.93 -9.97
N GLN A 122 -0.23 -11.97 -9.44
CA GLN A 122 1.24 -12.07 -9.38
C GLN A 122 1.74 -13.23 -10.26
N ASN A 123 1.20 -13.31 -11.48
CA ASN A 123 1.65 -14.20 -12.55
C ASN A 123 2.70 -13.56 -13.48
N GLN A 124 3.28 -12.41 -13.10
CA GLN A 124 4.24 -11.71 -13.95
C GLN A 124 5.64 -12.34 -13.80
N GLY A 125 6.15 -12.97 -14.87
CA GLY A 125 7.55 -13.39 -15.00
C GLY A 125 7.88 -14.83 -14.56
N ALA A 126 9.13 -15.04 -14.16
CA ALA A 126 9.72 -16.35 -13.84
C ALA A 126 9.22 -16.94 -12.51
N GLY A 127 7.95 -17.30 -12.47
CA GLY A 127 7.35 -18.10 -11.42
C GLY A 127 6.05 -17.49 -10.92
N ALA A 128 4.94 -17.93 -11.50
CA ALA A 128 3.60 -17.66 -10.98
C ALA A 128 3.55 -17.98 -9.48
N LYS A 129 3.23 -16.98 -8.65
CA LYS A 129 3.14 -17.15 -7.20
C LYS A 129 1.68 -17.29 -6.82
N GLY A 130 1.29 -18.45 -6.26
CA GLY A 130 -0.05 -18.67 -5.70
C GLY A 130 -0.42 -17.59 -4.68
N PHE A 131 0.46 -17.34 -3.70
CA PHE A 131 0.30 -16.31 -2.66
C PHE A 131 1.28 -15.15 -2.85
N GLY A 132 1.28 -14.56 -4.05
CA GLY A 132 2.25 -13.54 -4.42
C GLY A 132 2.13 -12.22 -3.65
N ARG A 133 1.01 -11.93 -2.98
CA ARG A 133 0.83 -10.69 -2.20
C ARG A 133 1.32 -10.81 -0.76
N GLY A 134 1.36 -12.00 -0.20
CA GLY A 134 1.92 -12.27 1.13
C GLY A 134 1.85 -13.76 1.46
N ALA A 135 2.93 -14.30 2.01
CA ALA A 135 2.96 -15.67 2.51
C ALA A 135 3.93 -15.71 3.70
N LEU A 136 3.39 -15.54 4.90
CA LEU A 136 4.20 -15.35 6.10
C LEU A 136 3.59 -15.97 7.34
N VAL A 137 4.46 -16.21 8.31
CA VAL A 137 4.11 -16.47 9.72
C VAL A 137 4.71 -15.37 10.58
N SER A 138 4.09 -15.09 11.72
CA SER A 138 4.63 -14.11 12.66
C SER A 138 4.39 -14.49 14.12
N LEU A 139 5.25 -13.97 15.00
CA LEU A 139 5.06 -13.97 16.45
C LEU A 139 4.88 -12.54 16.93
N THR A 140 3.84 -12.29 17.72
CA THR A 140 3.56 -10.99 18.34
C THR A 140 3.54 -11.11 19.85
N GLY A 141 4.09 -10.12 20.54
CA GLY A 141 4.03 -10.01 22.00
C GLY A 141 4.34 -8.60 22.49
N SER A 142 4.70 -8.47 23.77
CA SER A 142 5.13 -7.18 24.35
C SER A 142 6.37 -6.60 23.67
N PHE A 143 7.16 -7.43 23.01
CA PHE A 143 8.33 -7.04 22.22
C PHE A 143 8.00 -6.48 20.84
N GLY A 144 6.74 -6.49 20.41
CA GLY A 144 6.32 -6.11 19.05
C GLY A 144 6.01 -7.33 18.20
N GLU A 145 6.48 -7.35 16.95
CA GLU A 145 6.20 -8.43 16.00
C GLU A 145 7.45 -8.84 15.21
N ILE A 146 7.68 -10.15 15.09
CA ILE A 146 8.67 -10.75 14.18
C ILE A 146 7.93 -11.52 13.10
N ARG A 147 8.22 -11.26 11.82
CA ARG A 147 7.63 -11.96 10.67
C ARG A 147 8.69 -12.70 9.88
N LEU A 148 8.33 -13.87 9.36
CA LEU A 148 9.15 -14.69 8.49
C LEU A 148 8.35 -15.07 7.24
N GLY A 149 8.92 -14.84 6.05
CA GLY A 149 8.36 -15.30 4.79
C GLY A 149 8.35 -14.24 3.69
N ARG A 150 7.41 -14.37 2.76
CA ARG A 150 7.18 -13.41 1.68
C ARG A 150 6.30 -12.28 2.16
N THR A 151 6.83 -11.07 2.08
CA THR A 151 6.09 -9.85 2.42
C THR A 151 6.59 -8.68 1.58
N VAL A 152 5.98 -7.52 1.76
CA VAL A 152 6.49 -6.27 1.21
C VAL A 152 7.84 -5.96 1.88
N THR A 153 8.96 -6.01 1.14
CA THR A 153 10.29 -5.56 1.64
C THR A 153 10.25 -4.11 2.02
N ALA A 154 9.46 -3.42 1.22
CA ALA A 154 9.46 -2.01 1.02
C ALA A 154 8.67 -1.39 2.14
N VAL A 155 9.32 -1.26 3.29
CA VAL A 155 8.95 -0.23 4.24
C VAL A 155 8.82 1.14 3.54
N SER A 156 9.51 1.33 2.41
CA SER A 156 9.29 2.41 1.43
C SER A 156 7.90 2.49 0.83
N SER A 157 7.28 1.39 0.39
CA SER A 157 5.89 1.42 -0.12
C SER A 157 4.87 1.68 0.99
N GLU A 158 5.15 1.21 2.21
CA GLU A 158 4.37 1.51 3.40
C GLU A 158 4.48 2.99 3.78
N VAL A 159 5.68 3.56 3.67
CA VAL A 159 5.92 5.01 3.83
C VAL A 159 5.19 5.79 2.76
N GLN A 160 5.24 5.37 1.48
CA GLN A 160 4.49 6.04 0.41
C GLN A 160 3.00 6.07 0.72
N ALA A 161 2.40 4.98 1.20
CA ALA A 161 0.98 4.94 1.54
C ALA A 161 0.56 5.98 2.60
N VAL A 162 1.48 6.45 3.46
CA VAL A 162 1.22 7.54 4.42
C VAL A 162 1.05 8.88 3.73
N GLY A 163 1.81 9.13 2.65
CA GLY A 163 1.84 10.37 1.88
C GLY A 163 1.05 10.32 0.58
N ASP A 164 0.26 9.26 0.36
CA ASP A 164 -0.52 9.07 -0.86
C ASP A 164 -2.01 9.35 -0.59
N ALA A 165 -2.60 10.35 -1.25
CA ALA A 165 -4.04 10.61 -1.20
C ALA A 165 -4.86 9.48 -1.85
N PHE A 166 -4.25 8.73 -2.77
CA PHE A 166 -4.87 7.68 -3.56
C PHE A 166 -4.71 6.27 -2.96
N GLY A 167 -3.81 6.11 -1.99
CA GLY A 167 -3.65 4.84 -1.30
C GLY A 167 -3.08 3.71 -2.15
N LEU A 168 -2.13 4.05 -3.02
CA LEU A 168 -1.40 3.12 -3.88
C LEU A 168 -2.22 2.55 -5.07
N GLY A 169 -3.31 3.21 -5.49
CA GLY A 169 -4.03 2.89 -6.74
C GLY A 169 -4.81 4.07 -7.33
N GLY A 170 -5.24 3.98 -8.58
CA GLY A 170 -5.83 5.09 -9.34
C GLY A 170 -4.79 5.96 -10.06
N GLY A 171 -5.21 6.78 -11.02
CA GLY A 171 -4.32 7.56 -11.90
C GLY A 171 -3.46 8.63 -11.21
N GLY A 172 -3.70 8.90 -9.92
CA GLY A 172 -2.90 9.83 -9.09
C GLY A 172 -1.94 9.17 -8.10
N ASN A 173 -1.88 7.83 -8.03
CA ASN A 173 -1.13 7.11 -7.00
C ASN A 173 0.39 7.32 -7.05
N LEU A 174 1.06 7.27 -5.89
CA LEU A 174 2.52 7.47 -5.81
C LEU A 174 3.30 6.41 -6.61
N GLN A 175 2.88 5.15 -6.59
CA GLN A 175 3.57 4.05 -7.27
C GLN A 175 3.52 4.13 -8.81
N GLY A 176 2.71 5.04 -9.38
CA GLY A 176 2.67 5.29 -10.82
C GLY A 176 3.99 5.80 -11.37
N ILE A 177 4.63 6.75 -10.67
CA ILE A 177 5.92 7.33 -11.09
C ILE A 177 6.96 7.51 -9.97
N GLN A 178 6.57 7.47 -8.69
CA GLN A 178 7.49 7.64 -7.58
C GLN A 178 8.22 6.32 -7.25
N PRO A 179 9.57 6.28 -7.26
CA PRO A 179 10.31 5.06 -6.99
C PRO A 179 9.98 4.44 -5.61
N ALA A 180 9.61 3.17 -5.61
CA ALA A 180 9.44 2.34 -4.44
C ALA A 180 9.98 0.94 -4.73
N SER A 181 10.44 0.23 -3.69
CA SER A 181 10.73 -1.19 -3.81
C SER A 181 9.43 -2.02 -3.71
N GLY A 182 9.47 -3.26 -4.20
CA GLY A 182 8.32 -4.17 -4.22
C GLY A 182 8.26 -5.15 -3.03
N ARG A 183 7.72 -6.34 -3.29
CA ARG A 183 7.71 -7.47 -2.36
C ARG A 183 9.00 -8.29 -2.45
N VAL A 184 9.36 -8.94 -1.33
CA VAL A 184 10.48 -9.87 -1.19
C VAL A 184 10.10 -11.21 -0.59
N ASN A 185 10.95 -12.20 -0.86
CA ASN A 185 10.92 -13.57 -0.39
C ASN A 185 11.89 -13.65 0.78
N ASN A 186 11.82 -14.73 1.53
CA ASN A 186 12.88 -15.12 2.45
C ASN A 186 13.24 -14.01 3.43
N THR A 187 12.23 -13.28 3.88
CA THR A 187 12.44 -12.04 4.63
C THR A 187 12.18 -12.24 6.09
N ILE A 188 13.11 -11.71 6.87
CA ILE A 188 12.97 -11.54 8.30
C ILE A 188 12.60 -10.09 8.55
N TRP A 189 11.55 -9.87 9.32
CA TRP A 189 11.05 -8.55 9.63
C TRP A 189 10.82 -8.39 11.12
N TYR A 190 11.12 -7.20 11.64
CA TYR A 190 10.82 -6.83 13.02
C TYR A 190 10.12 -5.47 13.06
N GLN A 191 9.05 -5.39 13.86
CA GLN A 191 8.37 -4.15 14.19
C GLN A 191 8.28 -3.98 15.70
N THR A 192 8.60 -2.78 16.18
CA THR A 192 8.47 -2.45 17.60
C THR A 192 6.99 -2.33 18.02
N PRO A 193 6.68 -2.39 19.32
CA PRO A 193 5.43 -1.84 19.83
C PRO A 193 5.29 -0.36 19.46
N SER A 194 4.08 0.17 19.54
CA SER A 194 3.88 1.62 19.44
C SER A 194 4.27 2.29 20.75
N ILE A 195 5.26 3.18 20.72
CA ILE A 195 5.77 3.90 21.89
C ILE A 195 5.63 5.39 21.62
N GLY A 196 4.71 6.07 22.31
CA GLY A 196 4.47 7.51 22.11
C GLY A 196 4.04 7.90 20.69
N GLY A 197 3.38 6.98 19.97
CA GLY A 197 2.99 7.15 18.56
C GLY A 197 4.06 6.72 17.55
N PHE A 198 5.26 6.35 17.99
CA PHE A 198 6.33 5.87 17.12
C PHE A 198 6.29 4.35 16.93
N ILE A 199 6.59 3.89 15.71
CA ILE A 199 6.79 2.49 15.36
C ILE A 199 8.05 2.36 14.50
N GLY A 200 9.04 1.60 14.96
CA GLY A 200 10.24 1.27 14.21
C GLY A 200 10.09 -0.07 13.48
N LYS A 201 10.68 -0.18 12.29
CA LYS A 201 10.66 -1.39 11.47
C LYS A 201 12.02 -1.68 10.87
N LEU A 202 12.40 -2.95 10.85
CA LEU A 202 13.61 -3.48 10.21
C LEU A 202 13.24 -4.68 9.33
N ALA A 203 13.85 -4.78 8.15
CA ALA A 203 13.68 -5.90 7.23
C ALA A 203 15.03 -6.36 6.69
N TYR A 204 15.21 -7.67 6.54
CA TYR A 204 16.37 -8.26 5.90
C TYR A 204 15.98 -9.48 5.05
N ALA A 205 16.46 -9.53 3.81
CA ALA A 205 16.40 -10.70 2.93
C ALA A 205 17.82 -11.05 2.45
N PRO A 206 18.30 -12.29 2.64
CA PRO A 206 19.73 -12.61 2.59
C PRO A 206 20.38 -12.77 1.20
N GLY A 207 19.63 -12.67 0.10
CA GLY A 207 20.20 -12.88 -1.24
C GLY A 207 19.98 -14.29 -1.76
N GLU A 208 20.20 -15.30 -0.92
CA GLU A 208 20.07 -16.73 -1.26
C GLU A 208 20.72 -17.12 -2.61
N THR A 209 21.72 -16.37 -3.04
CA THR A 209 22.44 -16.63 -4.28
C THR A 209 23.62 -17.54 -3.99
N SER A 210 23.82 -18.51 -4.90
CA SER A 210 25.04 -19.33 -4.96
C SER A 210 25.78 -18.97 -6.24
N PRO A 211 26.69 -17.98 -6.20
CA PRO A 211 27.38 -17.54 -7.41
C PRO A 211 28.27 -18.64 -7.99
N ALA A 212 28.30 -18.73 -9.32
CA ALA A 212 29.23 -19.61 -10.00
C ALA A 212 30.69 -19.18 -9.72
N PRO A 213 31.64 -20.11 -9.59
CA PRO A 213 33.05 -19.77 -9.46
C PRO A 213 33.52 -18.85 -10.60
N GLY A 214 34.24 -17.79 -10.26
CA GLY A 214 34.75 -16.82 -11.23
C GLY A 214 33.74 -15.76 -11.70
N SER A 215 32.50 -15.77 -11.21
CA SER A 215 31.49 -14.74 -11.57
C SER A 215 31.77 -13.34 -11.01
N GLY A 216 32.64 -13.22 -10.00
CA GLY A 216 32.91 -11.97 -9.30
C GLY A 216 31.78 -11.52 -8.35
N LEU A 217 30.72 -12.34 -8.20
CA LEU A 217 29.58 -12.05 -7.33
C LEU A 217 29.77 -12.66 -5.93
N SER A 218 29.24 -11.96 -4.94
CA SER A 218 29.12 -12.43 -3.55
C SER A 218 27.81 -13.21 -3.34
N SER A 219 27.77 -14.08 -2.33
CA SER A 219 26.53 -14.73 -1.87
C SER A 219 25.47 -13.76 -1.34
N SER A 220 25.83 -12.49 -1.14
CA SER A 220 24.92 -11.40 -0.80
C SER A 220 24.22 -10.78 -2.02
N ALA A 221 24.52 -11.20 -3.24
CA ALA A 221 23.84 -10.70 -4.42
C ALA A 221 22.33 -11.00 -4.31
N GLY A 222 21.48 -10.02 -4.66
CA GLY A 222 20.04 -10.10 -4.46
C GLY A 222 19.56 -9.82 -3.03
N SER A 223 20.46 -9.57 -2.07
CA SER A 223 20.04 -9.27 -0.70
C SER A 223 19.37 -7.89 -0.59
N SER A 224 18.57 -7.72 0.46
CA SER A 224 17.97 -6.42 0.77
C SER A 224 17.93 -6.16 2.27
N THR A 225 18.13 -4.89 2.63
CA THR A 225 18.00 -4.41 4.00
C THR A 225 17.17 -3.14 3.99
N ALA A 226 16.19 -3.04 4.89
CA ALA A 226 15.37 -1.86 5.03
C ALA A 226 15.19 -1.47 6.50
N ALA A 227 15.10 -0.17 6.75
CA ALA A 227 14.72 0.40 8.02
C ALA A 227 13.67 1.50 7.82
N ALA A 228 12.74 1.64 8.76
CA ALA A 228 11.82 2.76 8.76
C ALA A 228 11.36 3.16 10.16
N LEU A 229 10.90 4.40 10.23
CA LEU A 229 10.24 4.96 11.39
C LEU A 229 8.91 5.56 10.96
N PHE A 230 7.84 5.17 11.66
CA PHE A 230 6.51 5.70 11.51
C PHE A 230 6.14 6.49 12.76
N TYR A 231 5.34 7.53 12.58
CA TYR A 231 4.75 8.32 13.63
C TYR A 231 3.26 8.54 13.33
N ALA A 232 2.42 8.29 14.32
CA ALA A 232 1.01 8.67 14.27
C ALA A 232 0.55 9.16 15.63
N SER A 233 0.06 10.41 15.69
CA SER A 233 -0.55 10.97 16.88
C SER A 233 -1.61 12.01 16.51
N GLY A 234 -2.82 11.81 16.99
CA GLY A 234 -3.96 12.67 16.67
C GLY A 234 -4.18 12.81 15.17
N LYS A 235 -4.03 14.03 14.66
CA LYS A 235 -4.25 14.41 13.26
C LYS A 235 -3.03 14.25 12.36
N LEU A 236 -1.85 14.00 12.94
CA LEU A 236 -0.58 13.94 12.24
C LEU A 236 -0.15 12.49 12.05
N SER A 237 0.22 12.15 10.81
CA SER A 237 0.91 10.92 10.47
C SER A 237 2.14 11.22 9.63
N GLY A 238 3.27 10.59 9.93
CA GLY A 238 4.50 10.74 9.17
C GLY A 238 5.29 9.44 9.14
N ALA A 239 6.12 9.26 8.13
CA ALA A 239 7.00 8.12 8.04
C ALA A 239 8.22 8.40 7.19
N MET A 240 9.30 7.67 7.43
CA MET A 240 10.48 7.67 6.57
C MET A 240 11.12 6.28 6.55
N SER A 241 11.75 5.94 5.43
CA SER A 241 12.46 4.68 5.25
C SER A 241 13.71 4.85 4.43
N TYR A 242 14.65 3.93 4.64
CA TYR A 242 15.80 3.73 3.78
C TYR A 242 15.94 2.25 3.46
N THR A 243 16.06 1.93 2.18
CA THR A 243 16.18 0.56 1.69
C THR A 243 17.38 0.44 0.78
N VAL A 244 18.17 -0.63 0.95
CA VAL A 244 19.28 -1.00 0.09
C VAL A 244 19.00 -2.38 -0.48
N PHE A 245 19.15 -2.52 -1.80
CA PHE A 245 19.19 -3.82 -2.47
C PHE A 245 20.55 -4.02 -3.12
N LYS A 246 21.02 -5.27 -3.10
CA LYS A 246 22.17 -5.70 -3.89
C LYS A 246 21.72 -6.27 -5.21
N HIS A 247 22.26 -5.75 -6.30
CA HIS A 247 21.90 -6.21 -7.62
C HIS A 247 22.44 -7.63 -7.89
N ILE A 248 21.64 -8.47 -8.55
CA ILE A 248 22.00 -9.89 -8.75
C ILE A 248 23.09 -10.09 -9.82
N VAL A 249 23.33 -9.08 -10.65
CA VAL A 249 24.26 -9.18 -11.79
C VAL A 249 25.66 -8.69 -11.47
N ASP A 250 25.79 -7.71 -10.58
CA ASP A 250 27.07 -7.05 -10.29
C ASP A 250 27.27 -6.69 -8.80
N ASP A 251 26.38 -7.13 -7.91
CA ASP A 251 26.40 -6.86 -6.46
C ASP A 251 26.45 -5.37 -6.07
N SER A 252 26.14 -4.48 -7.02
CA SER A 252 26.03 -3.05 -6.79
C SER A 252 24.84 -2.72 -5.87
N SER A 253 24.95 -1.63 -5.12
CA SER A 253 23.89 -1.21 -4.19
C SER A 253 22.92 -0.21 -4.83
N VAL A 254 21.68 -0.65 -4.99
CA VAL A 254 20.54 0.19 -5.34
C VAL A 254 19.92 0.73 -4.05
N LYS A 255 19.60 2.02 -4.00
CA LYS A 255 19.19 2.71 -2.77
C LYS A 255 17.88 3.48 -2.98
N TRP A 256 16.97 3.33 -2.02
CA TRP A 256 15.73 4.10 -1.92
C TRP A 256 15.70 4.85 -0.61
N PHE A 257 15.32 6.11 -0.67
CA PHE A 257 14.87 6.87 0.48
C PHE A 257 13.45 7.34 0.21
N ASN A 258 12.56 7.21 1.19
CA ASN A 258 11.20 7.72 1.11
C ASN A 258 10.88 8.42 2.42
N SER A 259 10.16 9.54 2.32
CA SER A 259 9.54 10.21 3.45
C SER A 259 8.14 10.67 3.05
N SER A 260 7.25 10.67 4.03
CA SER A 260 5.85 11.00 3.85
C SER A 260 5.30 11.70 5.07
N LEU A 261 4.37 12.62 4.84
CA LEU A 261 3.61 13.32 5.86
C LEU A 261 2.16 13.40 5.43
N ALA A 262 1.25 13.33 6.39
CA ALA A 262 -0.12 13.73 6.19
C ALA A 262 -0.72 14.34 7.44
N TYR A 263 -1.60 15.33 7.24
CA TYR A 263 -2.32 16.00 8.32
C TYR A 263 -3.81 16.06 8.01
N ASP A 264 -4.62 15.65 9.00
CA ASP A 264 -6.08 15.65 8.90
C ASP A 264 -6.66 16.93 9.53
N PHE A 265 -7.12 17.85 8.69
CA PHE A 265 -7.78 19.08 9.13
C PHE A 265 -9.26 18.86 9.51
N GLY A 266 -9.79 17.64 9.38
CA GLY A 266 -11.18 17.27 9.59
C GLY A 266 -12.02 17.39 8.33
N VAL A 267 -11.96 18.54 7.65
CA VAL A 267 -12.66 18.77 6.36
C VAL A 267 -11.89 18.24 5.15
N ALA A 268 -10.57 18.13 5.29
CA ALA A 268 -9.68 17.62 4.26
C ALA A 268 -8.44 17.02 4.95
N LYS A 269 -7.88 15.97 4.35
CA LYS A 269 -6.57 15.45 4.70
C LYS A 269 -5.59 15.82 3.59
N VAL A 270 -4.48 16.46 3.97
CA VAL A 270 -3.40 16.82 3.05
C VAL A 270 -2.25 15.84 3.21
N PHE A 271 -1.62 15.50 2.10
CA PHE A 271 -0.57 14.50 2.00
C PHE A 271 0.63 15.09 1.25
N GLY A 272 1.83 14.70 1.63
CA GLY A 272 3.03 15.00 0.86
C GLY A 272 4.06 13.89 1.03
N SER A 273 4.84 13.68 -0.02
CA SER A 273 5.96 12.75 0.00
C SER A 273 7.20 13.34 -0.65
N PHE A 274 8.35 12.82 -0.26
CA PHE A 274 9.61 13.01 -0.95
C PHE A 274 10.32 11.67 -1.06
N ALA A 275 10.92 11.37 -2.20
CA ALA A 275 11.70 10.15 -2.35
C ALA A 275 12.91 10.35 -3.27
N THR A 276 13.97 9.59 -2.99
CA THR A 276 15.13 9.49 -3.87
C THR A 276 15.39 8.05 -4.26
N PHE A 277 15.85 7.85 -5.49
CA PHE A 277 16.27 6.55 -5.98
C PHE A 277 17.63 6.65 -6.63
N LYS A 278 18.55 5.74 -6.27
CA LYS A 278 19.89 5.70 -6.85
C LYS A 278 20.23 4.30 -7.32
N ASN A 279 20.55 4.18 -8.61
CA ASN A 279 21.06 2.96 -9.22
C ASN A 279 22.38 3.24 -9.95
N PRO A 280 23.55 3.00 -9.32
CA PRO A 280 24.83 3.40 -9.87
C PRO A 280 25.32 2.50 -11.02
N SER A 281 24.88 1.24 -11.08
CA SER A 281 25.48 0.23 -11.96
C SER A 281 24.43 -0.44 -12.85
N ALA A 282 24.34 -1.76 -12.97
CA ALA A 282 23.54 -2.36 -14.04
C ALA A 282 22.05 -1.97 -14.04
N ALA A 283 21.49 -1.84 -15.26
CA ALA A 283 20.08 -1.58 -15.45
C ALA A 283 19.23 -2.75 -14.92
N ILE A 284 18.09 -2.43 -14.31
CA ILE A 284 17.11 -3.45 -13.96
C ILE A 284 16.24 -3.68 -15.19
N THR A 285 16.44 -4.82 -15.84
CA THR A 285 15.75 -5.27 -17.04
C THR A 285 14.77 -6.39 -16.67
N PRO A 286 13.76 -6.71 -17.51
CA PRO A 286 12.89 -7.87 -17.28
C PRO A 286 13.64 -9.21 -17.09
N ALA A 287 14.82 -9.38 -17.69
CA ALA A 287 15.64 -10.57 -17.54
C ALA A 287 16.39 -10.61 -16.20
N THR A 288 17.01 -9.49 -15.80
CA THR A 288 17.68 -9.39 -14.49
C THR A 288 16.66 -9.41 -13.35
N GLN A 289 15.47 -8.90 -13.62
CA GLN A 289 14.27 -8.96 -12.81
C GLN A 289 13.77 -10.40 -12.57
N ALA A 290 13.70 -11.20 -13.64
CA ALA A 290 13.29 -12.60 -13.57
C ALA A 290 14.33 -13.46 -12.82
N ALA A 291 15.62 -13.23 -13.07
CA ALA A 291 16.70 -13.89 -12.34
C ALA A 291 16.71 -13.53 -10.85
N ALA A 292 16.35 -12.27 -10.54
CA ALA A 292 16.18 -11.83 -9.18
C ALA A 292 14.98 -12.50 -8.48
N ASP A 293 13.96 -13.04 -9.16
CA ASP A 293 12.72 -13.52 -8.52
C ASP A 293 12.90 -14.75 -7.58
N ASN A 294 14.04 -15.46 -7.63
CA ASN A 294 14.44 -16.44 -6.60
C ASN A 294 15.00 -15.79 -5.31
N ASN A 295 15.32 -14.49 -5.34
CA ASN A 295 15.54 -13.64 -4.16
C ASN A 295 15.12 -12.15 -4.33
N GLN A 296 14.01 -11.93 -5.02
CA GLN A 296 13.17 -10.75 -5.15
C GLN A 296 13.78 -9.33 -5.22
N GLY A 297 13.53 -8.68 -6.35
CA GLY A 297 13.16 -7.26 -6.42
C GLY A 297 12.41 -7.06 -7.74
N PHE A 298 11.33 -6.25 -7.76
CA PHE A 298 10.38 -5.83 -8.83
C PHE A 298 9.18 -6.72 -9.26
N ALA A 299 8.62 -7.53 -8.37
CA ALA A 299 7.21 -7.89 -8.53
C ALA A 299 6.31 -6.72 -8.06
N GLY A 300 6.01 -5.79 -8.97
CA GLY A 300 4.93 -4.82 -8.80
C GLY A 300 5.28 -3.44 -9.37
N PHE A 301 4.46 -2.98 -10.32
CA PHE A 301 4.38 -1.62 -10.87
C PHE A 301 5.37 -1.33 -12.01
N PRO A 302 4.91 -0.62 -13.05
CA PRO A 302 5.41 -0.75 -14.41
C PRO A 302 6.92 -0.46 -14.45
N THR A 303 7.67 -1.44 -14.96
CA THR A 303 9.11 -1.37 -15.19
C THR A 303 9.41 -0.43 -16.35
N VAL A 304 9.02 0.82 -16.22
CA VAL A 304 9.53 1.85 -17.11
C VAL A 304 10.87 2.29 -16.55
N GLY A 305 11.91 1.65 -17.09
CA GLY A 305 13.22 2.25 -17.25
C GLY A 305 13.98 2.52 -15.95
N TYR A 306 14.34 1.46 -15.23
CA TYR A 306 15.50 1.54 -14.34
C TYR A 306 16.78 1.33 -15.14
N TYR A 307 17.70 2.26 -15.06
CA TYR A 307 18.91 2.26 -15.90
C TYR A 307 20.15 2.48 -15.06
N ALA A 308 21.29 2.26 -15.70
CA ALA A 308 22.57 2.49 -15.10
C ALA A 308 22.85 3.98 -14.89
N GLY A 309 23.31 4.33 -13.69
CA GLY A 309 23.61 5.70 -13.31
C GLY A 309 22.38 6.57 -13.02
N GLN A 310 21.24 5.97 -12.70
CA GLN A 310 20.01 6.69 -12.36
C GLN A 310 20.11 7.35 -10.97
N ASP A 311 19.68 8.59 -10.87
CA ASP A 311 19.58 9.37 -9.62
C ASP A 311 18.29 10.21 -9.70
N ASP A 312 17.20 9.68 -9.15
CA ASP A 312 15.91 10.37 -9.20
C ASP A 312 15.63 11.06 -7.87
N ARG A 313 14.98 12.22 -7.96
CA ARG A 313 14.31 12.88 -6.85
C ARG A 313 12.85 13.07 -7.20
N SER A 314 11.99 12.90 -6.21
CA SER A 314 10.56 13.00 -6.45
C SER A 314 9.87 13.64 -5.27
N ALA A 315 8.81 14.38 -5.56
CA ALA A 315 7.98 15.02 -4.56
C ALA A 315 6.51 14.95 -4.98
N SER A 316 5.63 14.88 -4.00
CA SER A 316 4.19 14.90 -4.22
C SER A 316 3.46 15.84 -3.28
N LEU A 317 2.27 16.25 -3.73
CA LEU A 317 1.27 16.92 -2.90
C LEU A 317 -0.10 16.36 -3.27
N GLY A 318 -0.83 15.90 -2.27
CA GLY A 318 -2.15 15.30 -2.43
C GLY A 318 -3.15 15.80 -1.41
N VAL A 319 -4.43 15.65 -1.73
CA VAL A 319 -5.54 15.98 -0.84
C VAL A 319 -6.66 14.95 -0.98
N ALA A 320 -7.27 14.60 0.15
CA ALA A 320 -8.50 13.84 0.22
C ALA A 320 -9.57 14.67 0.95
N ILE A 321 -10.71 14.89 0.30
CA ILE A 321 -11.83 15.69 0.81
C ILE A 321 -13.05 14.78 0.97
N PRO A 322 -13.34 14.30 2.18
CA PRO A 322 -14.56 13.55 2.46
C PRO A 322 -15.78 14.47 2.59
N PHE A 323 -16.91 14.10 1.99
CA PHE A 323 -18.19 14.80 2.18
C PHE A 323 -19.38 13.84 2.05
N GLY A 324 -20.06 13.61 3.16
CA GLY A 324 -21.13 12.61 3.25
C GLY A 324 -20.63 11.21 2.87
N ARG A 325 -21.23 10.61 1.84
CA ARG A 325 -20.85 9.28 1.31
C ARG A 325 -19.76 9.36 0.24
N ASN A 326 -19.25 10.55 -0.04
CA ASN A 326 -18.36 10.81 -1.16
C ASN A 326 -16.96 11.16 -0.68
N THR A 327 -15.98 10.95 -1.54
CA THR A 327 -14.62 11.43 -1.34
C THR A 327 -14.05 11.91 -2.66
N LEU A 328 -13.50 13.12 -2.67
CA LEU A 328 -12.69 13.64 -3.76
C LEU A 328 -11.22 13.47 -3.40
N LEU A 329 -10.44 12.93 -4.31
CA LEU A 329 -8.99 12.76 -4.21
C LEU A 329 -8.34 13.56 -5.33
N ALA A 330 -7.23 14.22 -5.04
CA ALA A 330 -6.38 14.83 -6.05
C ALA A 330 -4.92 14.74 -5.62
N GLN A 331 -4.02 14.51 -6.57
CA GLN A 331 -2.59 14.39 -6.29
C GLN A 331 -1.75 14.76 -7.51
N ALA A 332 -0.66 15.48 -7.27
CA ALA A 332 0.37 15.77 -8.25
C ALA A 332 1.71 15.19 -7.76
N ILE A 333 2.48 14.63 -8.69
CA ILE A 333 3.79 14.03 -8.42
C ILE A 333 4.74 14.55 -9.50
N HIS A 334 5.94 14.94 -9.09
CA HIS A 334 7.02 15.29 -10.00
C HIS A 334 8.23 14.41 -9.71
N VAL A 335 8.87 13.91 -10.76
CA VAL A 335 10.14 13.20 -10.73
C VAL A 335 11.14 14.02 -11.55
N ASP A 336 12.24 14.37 -10.90
CA ASP A 336 13.44 15.03 -11.44
C ASP A 336 14.53 13.96 -11.56
N ASP A 337 14.85 13.57 -12.80
CA ASP A 337 15.95 12.65 -13.09
C ASP A 337 17.25 13.45 -13.15
N ARG A 338 18.06 13.32 -12.11
CA ARG A 338 19.36 14.00 -11.98
C ARG A 338 20.47 13.32 -12.77
N GLY A 339 20.17 12.19 -13.41
CA GLY A 339 21.06 11.51 -14.33
C GLY A 339 21.27 12.27 -15.64
N PRO A 340 22.21 11.82 -16.49
CA PRO A 340 22.58 12.53 -17.71
C PRO A 340 21.47 12.61 -18.76
N LEU A 341 20.43 11.78 -18.64
CA LEU A 341 19.31 11.74 -19.58
C LEU A 341 18.19 12.72 -19.20
N ASN A 342 18.14 13.19 -17.96
CA ASN A 342 17.16 14.18 -17.48
C ASN A 342 15.70 13.82 -17.82
N ARG A 343 15.35 12.55 -17.64
CA ARG A 343 14.05 11.93 -17.96
C ARG A 343 12.98 12.22 -16.92
N ASP A 344 12.67 13.51 -16.77
CA ASP A 344 11.63 13.96 -15.86
C ASP A 344 10.25 13.42 -16.21
N ALA A 345 9.42 13.32 -15.17
CA ALA A 345 8.00 13.06 -15.31
C ALA A 345 7.15 13.88 -14.36
N THR A 346 5.93 14.18 -14.77
CA THR A 346 4.90 14.78 -13.92
C THR A 346 3.61 14.01 -14.09
N GLN A 347 3.09 13.48 -12.99
CA GLN A 347 1.79 12.82 -12.93
C GLN A 347 0.80 13.68 -12.17
N PHE A 348 -0.44 13.70 -12.63
CA PHE A 348 -1.57 14.29 -11.95
C PHE A 348 -2.75 13.32 -12.00
N GLY A 349 -3.48 13.20 -10.90
CA GLY A 349 -4.72 12.43 -10.88
C GLY A 349 -5.80 13.07 -10.02
N VAL A 350 -7.05 12.81 -10.40
CA VAL A 350 -8.26 13.18 -9.65
C VAL A 350 -9.19 11.98 -9.63
N ALA A 351 -9.72 11.64 -8.46
CA ALA A 351 -10.74 10.60 -8.33
C ALA A 351 -11.91 11.06 -7.49
N TYR A 352 -13.10 10.60 -7.86
CA TYR A 352 -14.32 10.71 -7.10
C TYR A 352 -14.79 9.31 -6.70
N ILE A 353 -15.01 9.10 -5.40
CA ILE A 353 -15.45 7.82 -4.85
C ILE A 353 -16.79 8.02 -4.17
N HIS A 354 -17.76 7.16 -4.49
CA HIS A 354 -19.08 7.12 -3.87
C HIS A 354 -19.30 5.81 -3.14
N ALA A 355 -19.47 5.85 -1.81
CA ALA A 355 -19.69 4.66 -1.00
C ALA A 355 -21.15 4.21 -1.03
N LEU A 356 -21.43 3.06 -1.66
CA LEU A 356 -22.75 2.38 -1.65
C LEU A 356 -23.00 1.62 -0.33
N SER A 357 -21.94 1.15 0.32
CA SER A 357 -21.99 0.54 1.65
C SER A 357 -20.62 0.66 2.33
N LYS A 358 -20.46 0.03 3.51
CA LYS A 358 -19.14 -0.13 4.13
C LYS A 358 -18.18 -1.00 3.30
N ARG A 359 -18.70 -1.82 2.39
CA ARG A 359 -17.96 -2.82 1.64
C ARG A 359 -17.93 -2.53 0.14
N THR A 360 -18.78 -1.62 -0.35
CA THR A 360 -18.96 -1.39 -1.78
C THR A 360 -18.87 0.08 -2.12
N SER A 361 -18.10 0.42 -3.15
CA SER A 361 -17.95 1.79 -3.64
C SER A 361 -17.90 1.81 -5.16
N LEU A 362 -18.48 2.85 -5.76
CA LEU A 362 -18.26 3.21 -7.15
C LEU A 362 -17.19 4.30 -7.22
N TYR A 363 -16.44 4.36 -8.31
CA TYR A 363 -15.47 5.43 -8.52
C TYR A 363 -15.39 5.88 -9.97
N ALA A 364 -14.96 7.12 -10.13
CA ALA A 364 -14.44 7.68 -11.37
C ALA A 364 -13.04 8.23 -11.09
N ASP A 365 -12.06 7.87 -11.91
CA ASP A 365 -10.67 8.28 -11.80
C ASP A 365 -10.18 8.83 -13.13
N TYR A 366 -9.44 9.93 -13.10
CA TYR A 366 -8.70 10.44 -14.23
C TYR A 366 -7.24 10.65 -13.84
N GLY A 367 -6.34 10.12 -14.67
CA GLY A 367 -4.90 10.30 -14.54
C GLY A 367 -4.29 10.89 -15.80
N ARG A 368 -3.20 11.62 -15.62
CA ARG A 368 -2.31 12.08 -16.69
C ARG A 368 -0.86 11.99 -16.28
N VAL A 369 0.00 11.46 -17.15
CA VAL A 369 1.46 11.55 -17.02
C VAL A 369 2.05 12.30 -18.22
N LYS A 370 2.96 13.23 -17.91
CA LYS A 370 3.79 13.95 -18.89
C LYS A 370 5.24 13.58 -18.68
N ASN A 371 5.88 13.14 -19.74
CA ASN A 371 7.26 12.68 -19.79
C ASN A 371 8.12 13.70 -20.56
N ARG A 372 9.39 13.83 -20.17
CA ARG A 372 10.40 14.62 -20.88
C ARG A 372 11.59 13.76 -21.25
N ASN A 373 12.34 14.18 -22.28
CA ASN A 373 13.60 13.58 -22.69
C ASN A 373 13.58 12.05 -22.90
N GLY A 374 12.45 11.51 -23.36
CA GLY A 374 12.29 10.08 -23.58
C GLY A 374 12.06 9.25 -22.31
N ALA A 375 11.66 9.90 -21.19
CA ALA A 375 11.02 9.21 -20.10
C ALA A 375 9.79 8.45 -20.62
N ALA A 376 9.55 7.25 -20.11
CA ALA A 376 8.51 6.38 -20.64
C ALA A 376 7.46 6.04 -19.57
N TYR A 377 7.36 6.83 -18.50
CA TYR A 377 6.42 6.58 -17.42
C TYR A 377 5.00 6.52 -17.98
N ALA A 378 4.19 5.64 -17.43
CA ALA A 378 2.86 5.38 -17.94
C ALA A 378 1.87 5.29 -16.79
N LEU A 379 0.62 5.68 -17.05
CA LEU A 379 -0.43 5.57 -16.05
C LEU A 379 -0.73 4.12 -15.71
N THR A 380 -0.74 3.84 -14.42
CA THR A 380 -1.13 2.55 -13.84
C THR A 380 -2.05 2.75 -12.64
N GLY A 381 -2.75 1.67 -12.29
CA GLY A 381 -3.49 1.59 -11.04
C GLY A 381 -2.74 0.73 -10.02
N ALA A 382 -3.46 0.23 -9.01
CA ALA A 382 -2.90 -0.62 -7.96
C ALA A 382 -2.48 -2.03 -8.44
N THR A 383 -3.11 -2.55 -9.49
CA THR A 383 -2.63 -3.76 -10.21
C THR A 383 -2.86 -3.68 -11.71
N SER A 384 -3.71 -2.75 -12.18
CA SER A 384 -3.94 -2.54 -13.61
C SER A 384 -2.68 -1.99 -14.29
N GLN A 385 -2.21 -2.69 -15.31
CA GLN A 385 -0.98 -2.37 -16.04
C GLN A 385 -1.16 -1.16 -16.97
N ALA A 386 -0.04 -0.58 -17.41
CA ALA A 386 -0.07 0.47 -18.42
C ALA A 386 -0.65 -0.05 -19.74
N ALA A 387 -1.27 0.83 -20.52
CA ALA A 387 -1.75 0.47 -21.86
C ALA A 387 -0.58 0.14 -22.79
N PRO A 388 -0.70 -0.82 -23.72
CA PRO A 388 0.32 -1.07 -24.73
C PRO A 388 0.74 0.21 -25.46
N GLY A 389 2.04 0.38 -25.70
CA GLY A 389 2.57 1.56 -26.39
C GLY A 389 2.58 2.85 -25.57
N SER A 390 2.47 2.78 -24.24
CA SER A 390 2.48 3.94 -23.33
C SER A 390 3.86 4.56 -23.07
N ASN A 391 4.80 4.46 -24.00
CA ASN A 391 6.17 4.99 -23.86
C ASN A 391 6.21 6.51 -24.09
N GLY A 392 5.51 7.27 -23.25
CA GLY A 392 5.41 8.72 -23.35
C GLY A 392 4.15 9.27 -22.68
N ASN A 393 3.74 10.47 -23.04
CA ASN A 393 2.59 11.13 -22.41
C ASN A 393 1.34 10.28 -22.54
N SER A 394 0.66 10.01 -21.43
CA SER A 394 -0.59 9.27 -21.43
C SER A 394 -1.65 9.88 -20.52
N ASP A 395 -2.89 9.64 -20.89
CA ASP A 395 -4.11 10.07 -20.20
C ASP A 395 -5.02 8.86 -20.05
N ALA A 396 -5.67 8.71 -18.90
CA ALA A 396 -6.59 7.61 -18.64
C ALA A 396 -7.81 8.07 -17.85
N LEU A 397 -8.98 7.56 -18.22
CA LEU A 397 -10.23 7.71 -17.49
C LEU A 397 -10.73 6.31 -17.12
N HIS A 398 -11.05 6.10 -15.85
CA HIS A 398 -11.54 4.83 -15.32
C HIS A 398 -12.85 5.03 -14.58
N LEU A 399 -13.82 4.16 -14.86
CA LEU A 399 -15.07 4.05 -14.10
C LEU A 399 -15.14 2.63 -13.55
N GLY A 400 -15.30 2.49 -12.24
CA GLY A 400 -15.23 1.17 -11.62
C GLY A 400 -16.04 0.98 -10.36
N ILE A 401 -16.06 -0.27 -9.92
CA ILE A 401 -16.68 -0.73 -8.70
C ILE A 401 -15.67 -1.54 -7.89
N ARG A 402 -15.68 -1.31 -6.58
CA ARG A 402 -14.87 -2.04 -5.61
C ARG A 402 -15.80 -2.68 -4.57
N HIS A 403 -15.58 -3.96 -4.29
CA HIS A 403 -16.33 -4.73 -3.31
C HIS A 403 -15.38 -5.54 -2.40
N ALA A 404 -15.44 -5.32 -1.10
CA ALA A 404 -14.70 -6.08 -0.08
C ALA A 404 -15.62 -7.06 0.65
N PHE A 405 -15.12 -8.24 1.03
CA PHE A 405 -15.92 -9.29 1.70
C PHE A 405 -15.23 -9.90 2.91
#